data_AF-A0A8S3AJZ4-F1
#
_entry.id   AF-A0A8S3AJZ4-F1
#
_cell.length_a   1.000
_cell.length_b   1.000
_cell.length_c   1.000
_cell.angle_alpha   90.00
_cell.angle_beta   90.00
_cell.angle_gamma   90.00
#
_symmetry.space_group_name_H-M   'P 1'
#
loop_
_entity.id
_entity.type
_entity.pdbx_description
1 polymer ?
#
loop_
_entity_poly.entity_id
_entity_poly.type
_entity_poly.pdbx_seq_one_letter_code
_entity_poly.pdbx_strand_id
1 'polypeptide(L)'
;MTIKHQCIESCANENNIEKDRRRKVLLNDPNYGVVLCFLDKFRSILDLPNYLSQRFEDHLVNCEGKNSSRLIDFHFILLKRLSLARNAQRDKFDSIVTKFAARFDVNDSEHIKTTGYLKADVNIKIRIIKNLLESQFETKQMLKKCLIDKSAYELRSSPLGRDRFGV
;
A
#
# COMPACT_ATOMS: atom_id res chain seq x y z
N MET A 1 4.47 -14.13 42.27
CA MET A 1 4.92 -13.27 41.15
C MET A 1 4.67 -13.87 39.76
N THR A 2 4.04 -15.04 39.64
CA THR A 2 3.96 -15.79 38.37
C THR A 2 2.79 -15.39 37.45
N ILE A 3 1.73 -14.78 38.00
CA ILE A 3 0.48 -14.50 37.25
C ILE A 3 0.66 -13.36 36.22
N LYS A 4 1.55 -12.39 36.46
CA LYS A 4 1.81 -11.30 35.49
C LYS A 4 2.63 -11.77 34.28
N HIS A 5 3.50 -12.77 34.43
CA HIS A 5 4.30 -13.30 33.32
C HIS A 5 3.44 -14.12 32.33
N GLN A 6 2.50 -14.92 32.83
CA GLN A 6 1.62 -15.75 32.00
C GLN A 6 0.68 -14.93 31.09
N CYS A 7 0.14 -13.80 31.58
CA CYS A 7 -0.73 -12.93 30.76
C CYS A 7 0.05 -12.17 29.68
N ILE A 8 1.31 -11.80 29.94
CA ILE A 8 2.14 -11.07 28.96
C ILE A 8 2.50 -11.99 27.79
N GLU A 9 2.81 -13.26 28.05
CA GLU A 9 3.07 -14.24 26.99
C GLU A 9 1.82 -14.56 26.17
N SER A 10 0.65 -14.67 26.81
CA SER A 10 -0.64 -14.86 26.12
C SER A 10 -0.96 -13.72 25.14
N CYS A 11 -0.85 -12.48 25.58
CA CYS A 11 -1.13 -11.31 24.74
C CYS A 11 -0.06 -11.12 23.64
N ALA A 12 1.20 -11.44 23.89
CA ALA A 12 2.25 -11.40 22.86
C ALA A 12 2.00 -12.44 21.76
N ASN A 13 1.51 -13.63 22.12
CA ASN A 13 1.20 -14.71 21.19
C ASN A 13 -0.04 -14.39 20.32
N GLU A 14 -1.11 -13.85 20.92
CA GLU A 14 -2.31 -13.41 20.20
C GLU A 14 -2.02 -12.32 19.15
N ASN A 15 -1.16 -11.37 19.50
CA ASN A 15 -0.74 -10.31 18.58
C ASN A 15 0.08 -10.83 17.39
N ASN A 16 0.85 -11.91 17.57
CA ASN A 16 1.59 -12.53 16.47
C ASN A 16 0.66 -13.33 15.55
N ILE A 17 -0.31 -14.06 16.12
CA ILE A 17 -1.31 -14.82 15.34
C ILE A 17 -2.14 -13.88 14.44
N GLU A 18 -2.61 -12.75 14.97
CA GLU A 18 -3.39 -11.79 14.18
C GLU A 18 -2.53 -11.10 13.10
N LYS A 19 -1.26 -10.83 13.39
CA LYS A 19 -0.31 -10.33 12.37
C LYS A 19 -0.10 -11.34 11.25
N ASP A 20 0.10 -12.60 11.57
CA ASP A 20 0.26 -13.67 10.58
C ASP A 20 -1.00 -13.86 9.75
N ARG A 21 -2.18 -13.74 10.36
CA ARG A 21 -3.46 -13.77 9.64
C ARG A 21 -3.56 -12.63 8.63
N ARG A 22 -3.25 -11.40 9.06
CA ARG A 22 -3.25 -10.20 8.18
C ARG A 22 -2.22 -10.30 7.06
N ARG A 23 -1.03 -10.84 7.35
CA ARG A 23 0.01 -11.13 6.36
C ARG A 23 -0.47 -12.13 5.33
N LYS A 24 -1.09 -13.24 5.76
CA LYS A 24 -1.67 -14.23 4.85
C LYS A 24 -2.76 -13.63 3.97
N VAL A 25 -3.61 -12.75 4.52
CA VAL A 25 -4.64 -12.04 3.74
C VAL A 25 -3.99 -11.14 2.68
N LEU A 26 -2.97 -10.36 3.04
CA LEU A 26 -2.24 -9.49 2.12
C LEU A 26 -1.56 -10.26 0.98
N LEU A 27 -0.88 -11.36 1.31
CA LEU A 27 -0.16 -12.18 0.32
C LEU A 27 -1.10 -12.87 -0.67
N ASN A 28 -2.36 -13.10 -0.28
CA ASN A 28 -3.40 -13.65 -1.15
C ASN A 28 -4.20 -12.59 -1.90
N ASP A 29 -3.99 -11.29 -1.63
CA ASP A 29 -4.69 -10.21 -2.34
C ASP A 29 -3.97 -9.90 -3.68
N PRO A 30 -4.63 -10.05 -4.84
CA PRO A 30 -4.01 -9.78 -6.13
C PRO A 30 -3.58 -8.31 -6.30
N ASN A 31 -4.23 -7.37 -5.61
CA ASN A 31 -3.85 -5.96 -5.62
C ASN A 31 -2.45 -5.75 -5.03
N TYR A 32 -2.02 -6.60 -4.10
CA TYR A 32 -0.66 -6.53 -3.55
C TYR A 32 0.39 -6.80 -4.63
N GLY A 33 0.16 -7.82 -5.48
CA GLY A 33 1.02 -8.11 -6.62
C GLY A 33 1.10 -6.96 -7.62
N VAL A 34 -0.02 -6.30 -7.90
CA VAL A 34 -0.08 -5.10 -8.75
C VAL A 34 0.77 -3.97 -8.16
N VAL A 35 0.64 -3.71 -6.85
CA VAL A 35 1.42 -2.68 -6.15
C VAL A 35 2.92 -3.00 -6.19
N LEU A 36 3.33 -4.25 -5.93
CA LEU A 36 4.73 -4.65 -6.00
C LEU A 36 5.30 -4.50 -7.42
N CYS A 37 4.58 -4.96 -8.43
CA CYS A 37 4.97 -4.82 -9.84
C CYS A 37 5.12 -3.34 -10.24
N PHE A 38 4.19 -2.50 -9.80
CA PHE A 38 4.26 -1.06 -10.06
C PHE A 38 5.52 -0.45 -9.43
N LEU A 39 5.77 -0.75 -8.15
CA LEU A 39 6.92 -0.20 -7.44
C LEU A 39 8.23 -0.68 -8.04
N ASP A 40 8.31 -1.93 -8.48
CA ASP A 40 9.51 -2.45 -9.14
C ASP A 40 9.81 -1.72 -10.46
N LYS A 41 8.80 -1.55 -11.32
CA LYS A 41 8.97 -0.98 -12.67
C LYS A 41 9.03 0.54 -12.72
N PHE A 42 8.25 1.24 -11.90
CA PHE A 42 7.97 2.67 -12.07
C PHE A 42 8.47 3.55 -10.94
N ARG A 43 8.98 3.00 -9.83
CA ARG A 43 9.45 3.83 -8.70
C ARG A 43 10.52 4.83 -9.09
N SER A 44 11.47 4.44 -9.95
CA SER A 44 12.59 5.28 -10.37
C SER A 44 12.12 6.42 -11.27
N ILE A 45 11.19 6.11 -12.18
CA ILE A 45 10.59 7.09 -13.09
C ILE A 45 9.75 8.12 -12.30
N LEU A 46 9.10 7.67 -11.22
CA LEU A 46 8.29 8.51 -10.35
C LEU A 46 9.09 9.16 -9.22
N ASP A 47 10.41 8.93 -9.13
CA ASP A 47 11.26 9.40 -8.04
C ASP A 47 10.63 9.10 -6.66
N LEU A 48 10.08 7.90 -6.50
CA LEU A 48 9.51 7.45 -5.23
C LEU A 48 10.65 7.01 -4.29
N PRO A 49 10.56 7.30 -2.98
CA PRO A 49 11.57 6.87 -2.03
C PRO A 49 11.74 5.36 -2.07
N ASN A 50 12.98 4.88 -1.92
CA ASN A 50 13.27 3.45 -1.95
C ASN A 50 12.61 2.76 -0.76
N TYR A 51 11.48 2.12 -1.03
CA TYR A 51 10.71 1.37 -0.06
C TYR A 51 10.96 -0.12 -0.30
N LEU A 52 11.84 -0.72 0.50
CA LEU A 52 12.13 -2.15 0.42
C LEU A 52 10.84 -2.96 0.62
N SER A 53 10.58 -3.94 -0.23
CA SER A 53 9.35 -4.76 -0.25
C SER A 53 9.02 -5.39 1.11
N GLN A 54 10.02 -5.95 1.80
CA GLN A 54 9.86 -6.54 3.15
C GLN A 54 9.35 -5.51 4.16
N ARG A 55 9.86 -4.28 4.11
CA ARG A 55 9.41 -3.20 5.00
C ARG A 55 8.02 -2.69 4.63
N PHE A 56 7.61 -2.83 3.37
CA PHE A 56 6.28 -2.41 2.91
C PHE A 56 5.18 -3.33 3.43
N GLU A 57 5.42 -4.62 3.34
CA GLU A 57 4.54 -5.62 3.93
C GLU A 57 4.39 -5.42 5.45
N ASP A 58 5.52 -5.27 6.16
CA ASP A 58 5.53 -5.05 7.61
C ASP A 58 4.74 -3.80 8.01
N HIS A 59 4.88 -2.69 7.27
CA HIS A 59 4.17 -1.46 7.61
C HIS A 59 2.66 -1.53 7.31
N LEU A 60 2.23 -2.38 6.37
CA LEU A 60 0.81 -2.64 6.07
C LEU A 60 0.16 -3.55 7.12
N VAL A 61 0.87 -4.59 7.55
CA VAL A 61 0.38 -5.58 8.52
C VAL A 61 0.46 -5.03 9.95
N ASN A 62 1.53 -4.30 10.27
CA ASN A 62 1.80 -3.72 11.58
C ASN A 62 1.82 -2.18 11.51
N CYS A 63 0.66 -1.56 11.74
CA CYS A 63 0.47 -0.11 11.70
C CYS A 63 0.68 0.59 13.05
N GLU A 64 1.64 0.14 13.86
CA GLU A 64 1.95 0.73 15.16
C GLU A 64 3.23 1.57 15.14
N GLY A 65 3.32 2.56 16.05
CA GLY A 65 4.53 3.35 16.29
C GLY A 65 5.13 3.95 15.01
N LYS A 66 6.40 3.65 14.74
CA LYS A 66 7.15 4.20 13.58
C LYS A 66 6.65 3.69 12.22
N ASN A 67 6.02 2.52 12.18
CA ASN A 67 5.54 1.92 10.93
C ASN A 67 4.33 2.70 10.39
N SER A 68 3.43 3.12 11.28
CA SER A 68 2.29 3.98 10.94
C SER A 68 2.74 5.29 10.28
N SER A 69 3.79 5.91 10.83
CA SER A 69 4.32 7.18 10.33
C SER A 69 4.89 7.05 8.92
N ARG A 70 5.65 5.96 8.65
CA ARG A 70 6.20 5.69 7.32
C ARG A 70 5.13 5.39 6.27
N LEU A 71 4.10 4.63 6.64
CA LEU A 71 2.99 4.33 5.75
C LEU A 71 2.23 5.62 5.40
N ILE A 72 1.96 6.47 6.38
CA ILE A 72 1.33 7.78 6.19
C ILE A 72 2.18 8.68 5.28
N ASP A 73 3.50 8.73 5.51
CA ASP A 73 4.41 9.53 4.68
C ASP A 73 4.40 9.09 3.23
N PHE A 74 4.42 7.77 2.99
CA PHE A 74 4.30 7.22 1.66
C PHE A 74 3.01 7.66 0.97
N HIS A 75 1.87 7.62 1.67
CA HIS A 75 0.60 8.13 1.14
C HIS A 75 0.65 9.63 0.86
N PHE A 76 1.21 10.43 1.76
CA PHE A 76 1.33 11.87 1.56
C PHE A 76 2.17 12.21 0.34
N ILE A 77 3.25 11.48 0.08
CA ILE A 77 4.07 11.66 -1.12
C ILE A 77 3.20 11.46 -2.38
N LEU A 78 2.40 10.39 -2.42
CA LEU A 78 1.51 10.11 -3.54
C LEU A 78 0.39 11.16 -3.66
N LEU A 79 -0.28 11.50 -2.57
CA LEU A 79 -1.38 12.46 -2.53
C LEU A 79 -0.94 13.89 -2.88
N LYS A 80 0.24 14.33 -2.43
CA LYS A 80 0.82 15.63 -2.79
C LYS A 80 1.10 15.73 -4.27
N ARG A 81 1.53 14.62 -4.90
CA ARG A 81 1.77 14.55 -6.35
C ARG A 81 0.50 14.63 -7.17
N LEU A 82 -0.63 14.20 -6.62
CA LEU A 82 -1.98 14.38 -7.19
C LEU A 82 -2.58 15.76 -6.86
N SER A 83 -1.81 16.67 -6.25
CA SER A 83 -2.28 17.97 -5.74
C SER A 83 -3.38 17.91 -4.66
N LEU A 84 -3.68 16.73 -4.11
CA LEU A 84 -4.75 16.53 -3.12
C LEU A 84 -4.31 16.88 -1.69
N ALA A 85 -3.01 16.94 -1.44
CA ALA A 85 -2.44 17.18 -0.11
C ALA A 85 -1.37 18.28 -0.09
N ARG A 86 -1.38 19.22 -1.06
CA ARG A 86 -0.28 20.20 -1.28
C ARG A 86 0.10 20.98 -0.02
N ASN A 87 -0.89 21.39 0.78
CA ASN A 87 -0.72 22.15 2.03
C ASN A 87 -1.26 21.40 3.25
N ALA A 88 -1.54 20.10 3.10
CA ALA A 88 -2.18 19.34 4.14
C ALA A 88 -1.20 18.96 5.25
N GLN A 89 -1.65 19.17 6.48
CA GLN A 89 -1.00 18.71 7.69
C GLN A 89 -1.39 17.25 7.99
N ARG A 90 -0.57 16.55 8.79
CA ARG A 90 -0.80 15.12 9.08
C ARG A 90 -2.11 14.84 9.82
N ASP A 91 -2.60 15.80 10.60
CA ASP A 91 -3.90 15.73 11.29
C ASP A 91 -5.09 15.62 10.33
N LYS A 92 -4.94 16.05 9.07
CA LYS A 92 -5.96 15.95 8.03
C LYS A 92 -5.85 14.67 7.19
N PHE A 93 -4.92 13.78 7.50
CA PHE A 93 -4.64 12.59 6.71
C PHE A 93 -5.89 11.74 6.44
N ASP A 94 -6.60 11.33 7.49
CA ASP A 94 -7.78 10.47 7.35
C ASP A 94 -8.87 11.14 6.51
N SER A 95 -9.08 12.46 6.66
CA SER A 95 -10.05 13.20 5.85
C SER A 95 -9.67 13.21 4.36
N ILE A 96 -8.38 13.38 4.05
CA ILE A 96 -7.90 13.44 2.67
C ILE A 96 -7.96 12.05 2.03
N VAL A 97 -7.54 11.02 2.74
CA VAL A 97 -7.59 9.64 2.25
C VAL A 97 -9.03 9.19 2.06
N THR A 98 -9.94 9.53 2.98
CA THR A 98 -11.38 9.27 2.84
C THR A 98 -11.93 9.91 1.55
N LYS A 99 -11.65 11.20 1.33
CA LYS A 99 -12.06 11.91 0.11
C LYS A 99 -11.48 11.30 -1.16
N PHE A 100 -10.25 10.78 -1.10
CA PHE A 100 -9.64 10.09 -2.22
C PHE A 100 -10.30 8.74 -2.47
N ALA A 101 -10.48 7.92 -1.44
CA ALA A 101 -11.11 6.60 -1.51
C ALA A 101 -12.52 6.68 -2.12
N ALA A 102 -13.29 7.71 -1.77
CA ALA A 102 -14.64 7.95 -2.29
C ALA A 102 -14.72 8.10 -3.81
N ARG A 103 -13.60 8.39 -4.50
CA ARG A 103 -13.54 8.48 -5.97
C ARG A 103 -13.56 7.11 -6.65
N PHE A 104 -13.18 6.06 -5.92
CA PHE A 104 -13.04 4.70 -6.44
C PHE A 104 -14.05 3.74 -5.82
N ASP A 105 -14.27 3.83 -4.50
CA ASP A 105 -15.23 3.02 -3.78
C ASP A 105 -15.77 3.78 -2.56
N VAL A 106 -17.09 3.94 -2.50
CA VAL A 106 -17.79 4.61 -1.40
C VAL A 106 -17.70 3.79 -0.12
N ASN A 107 -17.72 2.45 -0.20
CA ASN A 107 -17.65 1.58 0.96
C ASN A 107 -16.30 1.69 1.67
N ASP A 108 -15.21 1.73 0.90
CA ASP A 108 -13.86 1.94 1.43
C ASP A 108 -13.75 3.30 2.14
N SER A 109 -14.34 4.34 1.55
CA SER A 109 -14.40 5.67 2.17
C SER A 109 -15.18 5.67 3.48
N GLU A 110 -16.37 5.07 3.52
CA GLU A 110 -17.20 5.01 4.72
C GLU A 110 -16.53 4.20 5.85
N HIS A 111 -15.86 3.09 5.49
CA HIS A 111 -15.10 2.30 6.44
C HIS A 111 -13.94 3.12 7.05
N ILE A 112 -13.16 3.85 6.24
CA ILE A 112 -12.08 4.70 6.74
C ILE A 112 -12.64 5.84 7.61
N LYS A 113 -13.75 6.45 7.21
CA LYS A 113 -14.38 7.54 7.97
C LYS A 113 -14.77 7.08 9.38
N THR A 114 -15.18 5.82 9.53
CA THR A 114 -15.63 5.24 10.80
C THR A 114 -14.46 4.69 11.61
N THR A 115 -13.56 3.93 10.98
CA THR A 115 -12.50 3.16 11.66
C THR A 115 -11.17 3.93 11.76
N GLY A 116 -10.91 4.85 10.83
CA GLY A 116 -9.61 5.48 10.59
C GLY A 116 -8.68 4.63 9.73
N TYR A 117 -7.82 5.25 8.92
CA TYR A 117 -7.04 4.53 7.90
C TYR A 117 -6.07 3.50 8.51
N LEU A 118 -5.37 3.84 9.58
CA LEU A 118 -4.38 2.95 10.21
C LEU A 118 -5.01 1.69 10.82
N LYS A 119 -6.28 1.78 11.24
CA LYS A 119 -7.02 0.66 11.85
C LYS A 119 -7.84 -0.14 10.82
N ALA A 120 -8.02 0.38 9.61
CA ALA A 120 -8.75 -0.29 8.55
C ALA A 120 -8.09 -1.62 8.12
N ASP A 121 -8.89 -2.47 7.49
CA ASP A 121 -8.43 -3.76 6.97
C ASP A 121 -7.29 -3.60 5.96
N VAL A 122 -6.40 -4.59 5.96
CA VAL A 122 -5.23 -4.60 5.06
C VAL A 122 -5.66 -4.57 3.58
N ASN A 123 -6.78 -5.20 3.25
CA ASN A 123 -7.36 -5.20 1.90
C ASN A 123 -7.81 -3.79 1.47
N ILE A 124 -8.39 -3.01 2.38
CA ILE A 124 -8.80 -1.62 2.10
C ILE A 124 -7.54 -0.77 1.88
N LYS A 125 -6.54 -0.91 2.76
CA LYS A 125 -5.27 -0.19 2.65
C LYS A 125 -4.58 -0.47 1.32
N ILE A 126 -4.49 -1.73 0.89
CA ILE A 126 -3.80 -2.08 -0.36
C ILE A 126 -4.57 -1.59 -1.59
N ARG A 127 -5.91 -1.67 -1.59
CA ARG A 127 -6.74 -1.11 -2.68
C ARG A 127 -6.51 0.40 -2.84
N ILE A 128 -6.49 1.14 -1.74
CA ILE A 128 -6.24 2.59 -1.77
C ILE A 128 -4.85 2.91 -2.31
N ILE A 129 -3.82 2.19 -1.86
CA ILE A 129 -2.46 2.38 -2.36
C ILE A 129 -2.39 2.08 -3.86
N LYS A 130 -3.00 0.98 -4.30
CA LYS A 130 -3.08 0.64 -5.73
C LYS A 130 -3.69 1.79 -6.53
N ASN A 131 -4.85 2.29 -6.10
CA ASN A 131 -5.53 3.40 -6.77
C ASN A 131 -4.69 4.69 -6.76
N LEU A 132 -3.97 4.97 -5.67
CA LEU A 132 -3.04 6.12 -5.59
C LEU A 132 -1.88 6.00 -6.58
N LEU A 133 -1.33 4.80 -6.73
CA LEU A 133 -0.24 4.52 -7.68
C LEU A 133 -0.75 4.61 -9.12
N GLU A 134 -1.89 4.00 -9.42
CA GLU A 134 -2.53 4.08 -10.75
C GLU A 134 -2.83 5.54 -11.13
N SER A 135 -3.33 6.35 -10.19
CA SER A 135 -3.58 7.78 -10.41
C SER A 135 -2.32 8.59 -10.76
N GLN A 136 -1.12 8.10 -10.44
CA GLN A 136 0.12 8.76 -10.87
C GLN A 136 0.28 8.72 -12.40
N PHE A 137 -0.25 7.70 -13.09
CA PHE A 137 -0.24 7.61 -14.55
C PHE A 137 -1.09 8.68 -15.22
N GLU A 138 -2.21 9.06 -14.60
CA GLU A 138 -3.11 10.05 -15.18
C GLU A 138 -2.50 11.45 -15.13
N THR A 139 -1.81 11.76 -14.03
CA THR A 139 -1.36 13.11 -13.70
C THR A 139 0.04 13.46 -14.22
N LYS A 140 0.93 12.47 -14.41
CA LYS A 140 2.32 12.72 -14.86
C LYS A 140 2.47 12.48 -16.36
N GLN A 141 2.50 13.57 -17.14
CA GLN A 141 2.78 13.51 -18.58
C GLN A 141 4.13 12.87 -18.91
N MET A 142 5.16 13.03 -18.07
CA MET A 142 6.46 12.36 -18.23
C MET A 142 6.36 10.83 -18.12
N LEU A 143 5.49 10.33 -17.25
CA LEU A 143 5.25 8.88 -17.14
C LEU A 143 4.56 8.36 -18.40
N LYS A 144 3.58 9.11 -18.93
CA LYS A 144 2.93 8.77 -20.21
C LYS A 144 3.93 8.73 -21.37
N LYS A 145 4.86 9.69 -21.46
CA LYS A 145 5.92 9.68 -22.48
C LYS A 145 6.87 8.48 -22.32
N CYS A 146 7.32 8.21 -21.10
CA CYS A 146 8.21 7.07 -20.82
C CYS A 146 7.54 5.71 -21.09
N LEU A 147 6.21 5.62 -21.00
CA LEU A 147 5.44 4.44 -21.40
C LEU A 147 5.35 4.27 -22.92
N ILE A 148 5.21 5.37 -23.68
CA ILE A 148 5.10 5.34 -25.15
C ILE A 148 6.38 4.74 -25.77
N ASP A 149 7.55 5.06 -25.20
CA ASP A 149 8.84 4.62 -25.73
C ASP A 149 9.20 3.17 -25.34
N LYS A 150 8.40 2.52 -24.48
CA LYS A 150 8.65 1.16 -23.99
C LYS A 150 7.86 0.13 -24.77
N SER A 151 8.51 -0.98 -25.08
CA SER A 151 7.85 -2.13 -25.69
C SER A 151 6.91 -2.84 -24.70
N ALA A 152 5.92 -3.56 -25.23
CA ALA A 152 5.01 -4.34 -24.41
C ALA A 152 5.72 -5.42 -23.57
N TYR A 153 6.89 -5.88 -24.02
CA TYR A 153 7.72 -6.85 -23.29
C TYR A 153 8.35 -6.23 -22.04
N GLU A 154 8.80 -4.97 -22.12
CA GLU A 154 9.39 -4.26 -20.98
C GLU A 154 8.34 -3.86 -19.93
N LEU A 155 7.12 -3.56 -20.39
CA LEU A 155 6.01 -3.16 -19.51
C LEU A 155 5.39 -4.34 -18.78
N ARG A 156 5.31 -5.51 -19.41
CA ARG A 156 4.73 -6.72 -18.79
C ARG A 156 5.72 -7.39 -17.85
N SER A 157 5.21 -8.03 -16.82
CA SER A 157 6.00 -8.96 -16.01
C SER A 157 6.04 -10.30 -16.74
N SER A 158 7.21 -10.94 -16.77
CA SER A 158 7.30 -12.30 -17.31
C SER A 158 6.49 -13.26 -16.42
N PRO A 159 5.79 -14.24 -17.01
CA PRO A 159 5.12 -15.27 -16.21
C PRO A 159 6.17 -16.04 -15.40
N LEU A 160 5.83 -16.39 -14.15
CA LEU A 160 6.71 -17.13 -13.22
C LEU A 160 6.89 -18.61 -13.59
N GLY A 161 6.41 -19.03 -14.76
CA GLY A 161 6.63 -20.34 -15.33
C GLY A 161 6.53 -20.26 -16.84
N ARG A 162 7.52 -20.80 -17.53
CA ARG A 162 7.42 -21.19 -18.94
C ARG A 162 7.52 -22.72 -18.93
N ASP A 163 6.62 -23.39 -19.63
CA ASP A 163 6.76 -24.83 -19.79
C ASP A 163 8.04 -25.14 -20.61
N ARG A 164 8.40 -26.42 -20.72
CA ARG A 164 9.59 -26.84 -21.47
C ARG A 164 9.52 -26.50 -22.98
N PHE A 165 8.35 -26.20 -23.50
CA PHE A 165 8.08 -25.87 -24.89
C PHE A 165 7.85 -24.36 -25.13
N GLY A 166 7.87 -23.55 -24.07
CA GLY A 166 8.07 -22.11 -24.14
C GLY A 166 6.91 -21.30 -24.76
N VAL A 167 5.66 -21.75 -24.60
CA VAL A 167 4.47 -20.96 -24.95
C VAL A 167 3.63 -20.65 -23.72
#